data_AF-A0A941DTT8-F1
#
_entry.id   AF-A0A941DTT8-F1
#
_cell.length_a   1.000
_cell.length_b   1.000
_cell.length_c   1.000
_cell.angle_alpha   90.00
_cell.angle_beta   90.00
_cell.angle_gamma   90.00
#
_symmetry.space_group_name_H-M   'P 1'
#
loop_
_entity.id
_entity.type
_entity.pdbx_description
1 polymer ?
#
loop_
_entity_poly.entity_id
_entity_poly.type
_entity_poly.pdbx_seq_one_letter_code
_entity_poly.pdbx_strand_id
1 'polypeptide(L)' 'GGGARLAVETNTQVVPIALNSGECWPKNSFIKKPGTVTVSVGKPISSEGKTAPELMLEVEQWIEAEMRVISPQVYQE' A
#
# COMPACT_ATOMS: atom_id res chain seq x y z
N GLY A 1 0.92 -5.11 -11.12
CA GLY A 1 2.08 -5.34 -10.24
C GLY A 1 3.41 -5.35 -10.98
N GLY A 2 3.83 -4.23 -11.60
CA GLY A 2 5.17 -4.14 -12.20
C GLY A 2 6.29 -4.10 -11.14
N GLY A 3 6.05 -3.42 -10.02
CA GLY A 3 7.00 -3.35 -8.91
C GLY A 3 7.31 -4.71 -8.28
N ALA A 4 6.29 -5.52 -8.00
CA ALA A 4 6.48 -6.87 -7.46
C ALA A 4 7.28 -7.76 -8.43
N ARG A 5 7.02 -7.64 -9.74
CA ARG A 5 7.78 -8.37 -10.76
C ARG A 5 9.26 -7.97 -10.78
N LEU A 6 9.55 -6.67 -10.78
CA LEU A 6 10.93 -6.17 -10.72
C LEU A 6 11.64 -6.63 -9.44
N ALA A 7 10.95 -6.61 -8.30
CA ALA A 7 11.50 -7.04 -7.02
C ALA A 7 11.86 -8.54 -7.01
N VAL A 8 11.04 -9.39 -7.62
CA VAL A 8 11.32 -10.83 -7.79
C VAL A 8 12.49 -11.06 -8.75
N GLU A 9 12.49 -10.40 -9.91
CA GLU A 9 13.56 -10.55 -10.91
C GLU A 9 14.94 -10.07 -10.39
N THR A 10 14.95 -9.17 -9.41
CA THR A 10 16.19 -8.59 -8.84
C THR A 10 16.50 -9.08 -7.42
N ASN A 11 15.67 -9.96 -6.83
CA ASN A 11 15.76 -10.36 -5.42
C ASN A 11 15.83 -9.17 -4.43
N THR A 12 15.13 -8.07 -4.76
CA THR A 12 15.08 -6.86 -3.93
C THR A 12 13.88 -6.89 -2.99
N GLN A 13 14.09 -6.45 -1.74
CA GLN A 13 13.01 -6.31 -0.76
C GLN A 13 12.00 -5.23 -1.15
N VAL A 14 10.74 -5.42 -0.78
CA VAL A 14 9.67 -4.43 -0.98
C VAL A 14 9.23 -3.86 0.36
N VAL A 15 9.18 -2.55 0.49
CA VAL A 15 8.61 -1.88 1.67
C VAL A 15 7.17 -1.47 1.34
N PRO A 16 6.15 -2.03 2.01
CA PRO A 16 4.77 -1.68 1.73
C PRO A 16 4.41 -0.34 2.39
N ILE A 17 3.58 0.46 1.72
CA ILE A 17 3.18 1.80 2.15
C ILE A 17 1.67 1.92 2.05
N ALA A 18 1.01 2.27 3.16
CA ALA A 18 -0.42 2.59 3.20
C ALA A 18 -0.60 4.09 3.44
N LEU A 19 -1.56 4.73 2.76
CA LEU A 19 -1.84 6.15 2.94
C LEU A 19 -3.30 6.49 2.65
N ASN A 20 -3.85 7.44 3.40
CA ASN A 20 -5.27 7.83 3.31
C ASN A 20 -5.51 9.16 2.57
N SER A 21 -4.58 9.58 1.71
CA SER A 21 -4.66 10.89 1.03
C SER A 21 -5.91 11.07 0.18
N GLY A 22 -6.54 9.98 -0.28
CA GLY A 22 -7.80 10.00 -1.03
C GLY A 22 -8.95 10.67 -0.28
N GLU A 23 -8.92 10.71 1.05
CA GLU A 23 -9.90 11.44 1.87
C GLU A 23 -9.78 12.97 1.68
N CYS A 24 -8.56 13.47 1.48
CA CYS A 24 -8.30 14.88 1.23
C CYS A 24 -8.35 15.22 -0.26
N TRP A 25 -7.80 14.34 -1.10
CA TRP A 25 -7.56 14.53 -2.53
C TRP A 25 -8.12 13.33 -3.32
N PRO A 26 -9.45 13.25 -3.52
CA PRO A 26 -10.07 12.15 -4.26
C PRO A 26 -9.57 12.05 -5.70
N LYS A 27 -9.58 10.82 -6.23
CA LYS A 27 -9.23 10.55 -7.64
C LYS A 27 -10.08 11.44 -8.57
N ASN A 28 -9.46 12.01 -9.59
CA ASN A 28 -10.08 12.90 -10.58
C ASN A 28 -10.69 14.21 -10.01
N SER A 29 -10.33 14.60 -8.78
CA SER A 29 -10.69 15.91 -8.24
C SER A 29 -9.64 16.96 -8.60
N PHE A 30 -10.07 18.08 -9.17
CA PHE A 30 -9.21 19.27 -9.34
C PHE A 30 -9.08 20.09 -8.05
N ILE A 31 -10.03 19.94 -7.13
CA ILE A 31 -10.03 20.65 -5.85
C ILE A 31 -9.32 19.77 -4.81
N LYS A 32 -8.21 20.29 -4.27
CA LYS A 32 -7.50 19.69 -3.14
C LYS A 32 -8.01 20.32 -1.85
N LYS A 33 -8.56 19.51 -0.94
CA LYS A 33 -8.98 19.99 0.37
C LYS A 33 -7.79 19.92 1.36
N PRO A 34 -7.65 20.90 2.27
CA PRO A 34 -6.73 20.78 3.39
C PRO A 34 -7.23 19.70 4.36
N GLY A 35 -6.31 18.97 4.97
CA GLY A 35 -6.60 17.89 5.91
C GLY A 35 -5.31 17.14 6.29
N THR A 36 -5.43 16.19 7.21
CA THR A 36 -4.30 15.36 7.64
C THR A 36 -4.20 14.12 6.76
N VAL A 37 -3.02 13.90 6.18
CA VAL A 37 -2.69 12.66 5.48
C VAL A 37 -1.78 11.82 6.37
N THR A 38 -2.21 10.62 6.69
CA THR A 38 -1.44 9.62 7.41
C THR A 38 -0.73 8.73 6.39
N VAL A 39 0.57 8.52 6.59
CA VAL A 39 1.38 7.56 5.83
C VAL A 39 1.92 6.54 6.81
N SER A 40 1.58 5.27 6.59
CA SER A 40 2.12 4.15 7.36
C SER A 40 3.12 3.36 6.52
N VAL A 41 4.26 3.05 7.13
CA VAL A 41 5.40 2.39 6.49
C VAL A 41 5.58 1.03 7.15
N GLY A 42 5.40 -0.04 6.37
CA GLY A 42 5.54 -1.40 6.87
C GLY A 42 6.98 -1.88 6.92
N LYS A 43 7.15 -3.10 7.43
CA LYS A 43 8.45 -3.77 7.42
C LYS A 43 8.80 -4.22 5.99
N PRO A 44 10.10 -4.27 5.63
CA PRO A 44 10.51 -4.85 4.37
C PRO A 44 10.04 -6.32 4.23
N ILE A 45 9.46 -6.63 3.07
CA ILE A 45 9.02 -7.97 2.65
C ILE A 45 10.06 -8.52 1.67
N SER A 46 10.58 -9.71 1.96
CA SER A 46 11.49 -10.39 1.03
C SER A 46 10.76 -10.86 -0.22
N SER A 47 11.38 -10.67 -1.39
CA SER A 47 10.93 -11.21 -2.68
C SER A 47 11.52 -12.59 -2.99
N GLU A 48 12.49 -13.05 -2.20
CA GLU A 48 13.20 -14.30 -2.44
C GLU A 48 12.25 -15.49 -2.38
N GLY A 49 12.32 -16.35 -3.40
CA GLY A 49 11.51 -17.57 -3.50
C GLY A 49 10.02 -17.33 -3.79
N LYS A 50 9.59 -16.08 -4.04
CA LYS A 50 8.20 -15.74 -4.35
C LYS A 50 7.98 -15.46 -5.83
N THR A 51 6.79 -15.77 -6.31
CA THR A 51 6.29 -15.25 -7.58
C THR A 51 5.78 -13.82 -7.42
N ALA A 52 5.74 -13.06 -8.52
CA ALA A 52 5.25 -11.69 -8.48
C ALA A 52 3.79 -11.56 -7.96
N PRO A 53 2.85 -12.47 -8.30
CA PRO A 53 1.50 -12.46 -7.70
C PRO A 53 1.50 -12.71 -6.19
N GLU A 54 2.31 -13.65 -5.69
CA GLU A 54 2.39 -13.95 -4.24
C GLU A 54 2.93 -12.75 -3.45
N LEU A 55 4.02 -12.13 -3.94
CA LEU A 55 4.58 -10.93 -3.32
C LEU A 55 3.59 -9.77 -3.33
N MET A 56 2.86 -9.59 -4.45
CA MET A 56 1.84 -8.55 -4.55
C MET A 56 0.69 -8.79 -3.57
N LEU A 57 0.24 -10.03 -3.42
CA LEU A 57 -0.84 -10.41 -2.50
C LEU A 57 -0.47 -10.14 -1.04
N GLU A 58 0.76 -10.46 -0.63
CA GLU A 58 1.23 -10.18 0.73
C GLU A 58 1.31 -8.67 1.03
N VAL A 59 1.79 -7.89 0.06
CA VAL A 59 1.81 -6.42 0.15
C VAL A 59 0.38 -5.88 0.27
N GLU A 60 -0.54 -6.38 -0.55
CA GLU A 60 -1.96 -5.98 -0.52
C GLU A 60 -2.61 -6.31 0.81
N GLN A 61 -2.42 -7.54 1.33
CA GLN A 61 -2.95 -7.94 2.64
C GLN A 61 -2.45 -7.04 3.77
N TRP A 62 -1.17 -6.66 3.75
CA TRP A 62 -0.63 -5.73 4.73
C TRP A 62 -1.26 -4.34 4.60
N ILE A 63 -1.38 -3.80 3.37
CA ILE A 63 -1.99 -2.49 3.14
C ILE A 63 -3.45 -2.49 3.60
N GLU A 64 -4.24 -3.51 3.26
CA GLU A 64 -5.64 -3.64 3.68
C GLU A 64 -5.79 -3.73 5.20
N ALA A 65 -4.90 -4.45 5.89
CA ALA A 65 -4.87 -4.47 7.35
C ALA A 65 -4.53 -3.11 7.96
N GLU A 66 -3.55 -2.41 7.39
CA GLU A 66 -3.10 -1.10 7.87
C GLU A 66 -4.14 0.00 7.59
N MET A 67 -4.87 -0.08 6.46
CA MET A 67 -5.94 0.86 6.13
C MET A 67 -7.09 0.81 7.14
N ARG A 68 -7.39 -0.35 7.73
CA ARG A 68 -8.36 -0.45 8.85
C ARG A 68 -7.90 0.30 10.11
N VAL A 69 -6.59 0.52 10.27
CA VAL A 69 -6.03 1.29 11.38
C VAL A 69 -6.00 2.79 11.06
N ILE A 70 -5.52 3.16 9.87
CA ILE A 70 -5.30 4.58 9.51
C ILE A 70 -6.54 5.27 8.91
N SER A 71 -7.52 4.51 8.43
CA SER A 71 -8.80 4.99 7.86
C SER A 71 -9.99 4.11 8.29
N PRO A 72 -10.22 3.94 9.61
CA PRO A 72 -11.24 3.02 10.12
C PRO A 72 -12.67 3.39 9.70
N GLN A 73 -12.92 4.67 9.39
CA GLN A 73 -14.23 5.17 8.98
C GLN A 73 -14.61 4.76 7.56
N VAL A 74 -13.62 4.52 6.69
CA VAL A 74 -13.82 4.12 5.29
C VAL A 74 -13.80 2.59 5.15
N TYR A 75 -13.16 1.88 6.08
CA TYR A 75 -12.95 0.42 6.06
C TYR A 75 -13.79 -0.31 7.14
N GLN A 76 -15.09 0.00 7.25
CA GLN A 76 -15.99 -0.59 8.27
C GLN A 76 -16.63 -1.94 7.91
N GLU A 77 -16.31 -2.54 6.75
CA GLU A 77 -16.79 -3.87 6.34
C GLU A 77 -15.66 -4.93 6.33
#